data_AF-B7BAM5-F1
#
_entry.id   AF-B7BAM5-F1
#
_cell.length_a   1.000
_cell.length_b   1.000
_cell.length_c   1.000
_cell.angle_alpha   90.00
_cell.angle_beta   90.00
_cell.angle_gamma   90.00
#
_symmetry.space_group_name_H-M   'P 1'
#
loop_
_entity.id
_entity.type
_entity.pdbx_description
1 polymer ?
#
loop_
_entity_poly.entity_id
_entity_poly.type
_entity_poly.pdbx_seq_one_letter_code
_entity_poly.pdbx_strand_id
1 'polypeptide(L)'
;MIWNETIECMNREEMRKLQSIRLRRVVEHAYHNSPFYRKKMQEMGITPEDIHSIDDIVKLPFTVKQDLRDNYPFGLMAVPMSEIVRLHASSGTTGKPIVVGYTRKDLSIWAEVVARC
;
A
#
# COMPACT_ATOMS: atom_id res chain seq x y z
N MET A 1 -3.67 -28.05 5.89
CA MET A 1 -3.05 -27.47 7.11
C MET A 1 -3.21 -25.97 6.99
N ILE A 2 -3.69 -25.30 8.03
CA ILE A 2 -3.81 -23.83 8.03
C ILE A 2 -2.41 -23.28 8.32
N TRP A 3 -1.90 -22.37 7.48
CA TRP A 3 -0.52 -21.89 7.58
C TRP A 3 -0.34 -20.91 8.75
N ASN A 4 -1.33 -20.04 8.93
CA ASN A 4 -1.37 -19.00 9.93
C ASN A 4 -2.76 -18.96 10.59
N GLU A 5 -3.00 -19.89 11.51
CA GLU A 5 -4.28 -20.02 12.22
C GLU A 5 -4.73 -18.72 12.88
N THR A 6 -3.80 -17.94 13.43
CA THR A 6 -4.13 -16.65 14.07
C THR A 6 -4.75 -15.65 13.10
N ILE A 7 -4.28 -15.59 11.84
CA ILE A 7 -4.81 -14.65 10.84
C ILE A 7 -5.98 -15.27 10.05
N GLU A 8 -5.87 -16.54 9.68
CA GLU A 8 -6.84 -17.23 8.82
C GLU A 8 -8.12 -17.60 9.58
N CYS A 9 -8.05 -17.84 10.89
CA CYS A 9 -9.22 -18.15 11.73
C CYS A 9 -9.66 -16.97 12.59
N MET A 10 -9.10 -15.77 12.39
CA MET A 10 -9.44 -14.56 13.13
C MET A 10 -10.93 -14.23 13.00
N ASN A 11 -11.59 -13.92 14.11
CA ASN A 11 -13.00 -13.53 14.06
C ASN A 11 -13.17 -12.15 13.39
N ARG A 12 -14.40 -11.85 12.96
CA ARG A 12 -14.70 -10.63 12.19
C ARG A 12 -14.39 -9.34 12.93
N GLU A 13 -14.60 -9.31 14.25
CA GLU A 13 -14.37 -8.12 15.08
C GLU A 13 -12.87 -7.83 15.21
N GLU A 14 -12.08 -8.85 15.54
CA GLU A 14 -10.62 -8.76 15.63
C GLU A 14 -10.00 -8.39 14.28
N MET A 15 -10.49 -8.99 13.20
CA MET A 15 -10.05 -8.68 11.84
C MET A 15 -10.28 -7.21 11.50
N ARG A 16 -11.46 -6.66 11.82
CA ARG A 16 -11.77 -5.24 11.58
C ARG A 16 -10.93 -4.29 12.44
N LYS A 17 -10.63 -4.66 13.68
CA LYS A 17 -9.69 -3.91 14.55
C LYS A 17 -8.29 -3.89 13.92
N LEU A 18 -7.79 -5.04 13.49
CA LEU A 18 -6.48 -5.16 12.84
C LEU A 18 -6.41 -4.36 11.53
N GLN A 19 -7.44 -4.45 10.69
CA GLN A 19 -7.55 -3.69 9.45
C GLN A 19 -7.55 -2.19 9.71
N SER A 20 -8.29 -1.71 10.72
CA SER A 20 -8.33 -0.30 11.09
C SER A 20 -6.95 0.22 11.52
N ILE A 21 -6.23 -0.55 12.36
CA ILE A 21 -4.86 -0.21 12.78
C ILE A 21 -3.92 -0.15 11.57
N ARG A 22 -4.00 -1.13 10.67
CA ARG A 22 -3.13 -1.21 9.49
C ARG A 22 -3.44 -0.12 8.47
N LEU A 23 -4.72 0.19 8.22
CA LEU A 23 -5.13 1.25 7.30
C LEU A 23 -4.56 2.60 7.75
N ARG A 24 -4.76 2.97 9.02
CA ARG A 24 -4.21 4.22 9.58
C ARG A 24 -2.71 4.35 9.36
N ARG A 25 -1.96 3.29 9.69
CA ARG A 25 -0.51 3.24 9.50
C ARG A 25 -0.09 3.41 8.03
N VAL A 26 -0.81 2.76 7.10
CA VAL A 26 -0.50 2.86 5.67
C VAL A 26 -0.82 4.25 5.12
N VAL A 27 -1.94 4.85 5.52
CA VAL A 27 -2.32 6.21 5.12
C VAL A 27 -1.31 7.23 5.64
N GLU A 28 -0.96 7.17 6.92
CA GLU A 28 0.04 8.04 7.54
C GLU A 28 1.40 7.89 6.83
N HIS A 29 1.85 6.66 6.60
CA HIS A 29 3.10 6.39 5.89
C HIS A 29 3.08 6.94 4.45
N ALA A 30 2.00 6.72 3.69
CA ALA A 30 1.87 7.23 2.33
C ALA A 30 1.83 8.77 2.29
N TYR A 31 1.06 9.40 3.17
CA TYR A 31 0.96 10.86 3.26
C TYR A 31 2.30 11.52 3.58
N HIS A 32 3.05 10.95 4.54
CA HIS A 32 4.32 11.54 4.94
C HIS A 32 5.49 11.20 4.01
N ASN A 33 5.46 10.08 3.29
CA ASN A 33 6.64 9.63 2.55
C ASN A 33 6.47 9.61 1.03
N SER A 34 5.26 9.84 0.50
CA SER A 34 5.03 9.98 -0.94
C SER A 34 4.44 11.35 -1.27
N PRO A 35 5.17 12.22 -2.00
CA PRO A 35 4.66 13.52 -2.44
C PRO A 35 3.37 13.41 -3.26
N PHE A 36 3.23 12.33 -4.06
CA PHE A 36 2.03 12.06 -4.85
C PHE A 36 0.81 11.87 -3.96
N TYR A 37 0.87 10.95 -2.99
CA TYR A 37 -0.26 10.68 -2.10
C TYR A 37 -0.59 11.87 -1.21
N ARG A 38 0.44 12.58 -0.72
CA ARG A 38 0.25 13.81 0.05
C ARG A 38 -0.56 14.84 -0.73
N LYS A 39 -0.15 15.13 -1.96
CA LYS A 39 -0.83 16.10 -2.83
C LYS A 39 -2.28 15.69 -3.08
N LYS A 40 -2.51 14.42 -3.44
CA LYS A 40 -3.85 13.92 -3.77
C LYS A 40 -4.82 13.99 -2.58
N MET A 41 -4.33 13.72 -1.37
CA MET A 41 -5.12 13.86 -0.15
C MET A 41 -5.38 15.33 0.20
N GLN A 42 -4.37 16.21 0.08
CA GLN A 42 -4.51 17.66 0.33
C GLN A 42 -5.51 18.32 -0.63
N GLU A 43 -5.56 17.93 -1.89
CA GLU A 43 -6.53 18.42 -2.89
C GLU A 43 -7.98 18.10 -2.51
N MET A 44 -8.20 17.03 -1.74
CA MET A 44 -9.52 16.66 -1.21
C MET A 44 -9.77 17.19 0.22
N GLY A 45 -8.83 17.93 0.80
CA GLY A 45 -8.91 18.38 2.19
C GLY A 45 -8.81 17.25 3.20
N ILE A 46 -8.18 16.12 2.84
CA ILE A 46 -8.06 14.93 3.69
C ILE A 46 -6.67 14.85 4.30
N THR A 47 -6.62 14.47 5.57
CA THR A 47 -5.43 14.22 6.37
C THR A 47 -5.47 12.81 6.97
N PRO A 48 -4.33 12.23 7.40
CA PRO A 48 -4.33 10.94 8.09
C PRO A 48 -5.24 10.90 9.33
N GLU A 49 -5.45 12.04 9.97
CA GLU A 49 -6.31 12.22 11.14
C GLU A 49 -7.79 11.93 10.84
N ASP A 50 -8.22 12.04 9.58
CA ASP A 50 -9.61 11.77 9.16
C ASP A 50 -9.93 10.27 9.05
N ILE A 51 -8.94 9.41 9.23
CA ILE A 51 -9.04 7.95 9.13
C ILE A 51 -8.99 7.34 10.54
N HIS A 52 -10.13 6.86 11.02
CA HIS A 52 -10.26 6.28 12.36
C HIS A 52 -10.49 4.77 12.32
N SER A 53 -11.17 4.29 11.29
CA SER A 53 -11.52 2.87 11.13
C SER A 53 -11.38 2.41 9.67
N ILE A 54 -11.49 1.10 9.46
CA ILE A 54 -11.51 0.51 8.11
C ILE A 54 -12.64 1.07 7.22
N ASP A 55 -13.74 1.55 7.82
CA ASP A 55 -14.87 2.10 7.06
C ASP A 55 -14.56 3.48 6.44
N ASP A 56 -13.55 4.19 6.95
CA ASP A 56 -13.12 5.49 6.42
C ASP A 56 -12.31 5.37 5.12
N ILE A 57 -12.02 4.14 4.66
CA ILE A 57 -11.29 3.90 3.41
C ILE A 57 -11.97 4.57 2.20
N VAL A 58 -13.30 4.74 2.25
CA VAL A 58 -14.10 5.37 1.20
C VAL A 58 -13.84 6.87 1.06
N LYS A 59 -13.24 7.52 2.06
CA LYS A 59 -12.84 8.92 1.98
C LYS A 59 -11.61 9.09 1.07
N LEU A 60 -10.76 8.08 0.99
CA LEU A 60 -9.47 8.17 0.30
C LEU A 60 -9.65 8.25 -1.22
N PRO A 61 -8.80 9.01 -1.92
CA PRO A 61 -8.80 9.06 -3.37
C PRO A 61 -8.44 7.70 -3.98
N PHE A 62 -9.08 7.35 -5.11
CA PHE A 62 -8.65 6.21 -5.92
C PHE A 62 -7.25 6.45 -6.50
N THR A 63 -6.43 5.39 -6.56
CA THR A 63 -5.22 5.38 -7.39
C THR A 63 -5.53 4.65 -8.69
N VAL A 64 -5.36 5.32 -9.83
CA VAL A 64 -5.65 4.76 -11.15
C VAL A 64 -4.37 4.42 -11.90
N LYS A 65 -4.49 3.64 -12.97
CA LYS A 65 -3.34 3.21 -13.78
C LYS A 65 -2.52 4.38 -14.34
N GLN A 66 -3.18 5.50 -14.62
CA GLN A 66 -2.53 6.69 -15.15
C GLN A 66 -1.61 7.34 -14.10
N ASP A 67 -2.00 7.37 -12.82
CA ASP A 67 -1.18 7.88 -11.72
C ASP A 67 0.19 7.17 -11.69
N LEU A 68 0.18 5.83 -11.84
CA LEU A 68 1.40 5.01 -11.86
C LEU A 68 2.33 5.35 -13.04
N ARG A 69 1.75 5.67 -14.20
CA ARG A 69 2.50 6.01 -15.43
C ARG A 69 3.09 7.42 -15.36
N ASP A 70 2.35 8.36 -14.80
CA ASP A 70 2.76 9.77 -14.69
C ASP A 70 3.90 9.94 -13.68
N ASN A 71 3.96 9.07 -12.68
CA ASN A 71 4.98 9.06 -11.64
C ASN A 71 6.08 8.02 -11.86
N TYR A 72 6.19 7.48 -13.07
CA TYR A 72 7.27 6.56 -13.42
C TYR A 72 8.67 7.21 -13.24
N PRO A 73 9.69 6.44 -12.79
CA PRO A 73 9.62 5.05 -12.37
C PRO A 73 9.31 4.86 -10.87
N PHE A 74 9.57 5.86 -10.03
CA PHE A 74 9.66 5.69 -8.57
C PHE A 74 8.84 6.70 -7.77
N GLY A 75 8.04 7.57 -8.41
CA GLY A 75 7.36 8.68 -7.74
C GLY A 75 6.30 8.30 -6.71
N LEU A 76 5.86 7.03 -6.70
CA LEU A 76 4.96 6.49 -5.68
C LEU A 76 5.67 5.74 -4.55
N MET A 77 7.00 5.58 -4.61
CA MET A 77 7.73 4.91 -3.53
C MET A 77 7.68 5.75 -2.26
N ALA A 78 7.38 5.09 -1.14
CA ALA A 78 7.26 5.72 0.18
C ALA A 78 8.49 5.43 1.08
N VAL A 79 9.56 4.95 0.49
CA VAL A 79 10.86 4.69 1.14
C VAL A 79 11.98 5.09 0.18
N PRO A 80 13.18 5.44 0.69
CA PRO A 80 14.33 5.72 -0.18
C PRO A 80 14.74 4.48 -0.98
N MET A 81 15.30 4.69 -2.18
CA MET A 81 15.76 3.61 -3.06
C MET A 81 16.77 2.67 -2.39
N SER A 82 17.52 3.12 -1.38
CA SER A 82 18.45 2.30 -0.60
C SER A 82 17.77 1.18 0.19
N GLU A 83 16.47 1.30 0.47
CA GLU A 83 15.69 0.26 1.17
C GLU A 83 15.02 -0.73 0.21
N ILE A 84 14.99 -0.43 -1.09
CA ILE A 84 14.39 -1.27 -2.12
C ILE A 84 15.38 -2.38 -2.52
N VAL A 85 15.00 -3.63 -2.27
CA VAL A 85 15.83 -4.82 -2.55
C VAL A 85 15.37 -5.60 -3.79
N ARG A 86 14.20 -5.26 -4.34
CA ARG A 86 13.67 -5.88 -5.57
C ARG A 86 12.75 -4.91 -6.31
N LEU A 87 12.87 -4.89 -7.64
CA LEU A 87 11.96 -4.21 -8.55
C LEU A 87 11.27 -5.25 -9.43
N HIS A 88 9.95 -5.12 -9.60
CA HIS A 88 9.21 -5.80 -10.65
C HIS A 88 8.64 -4.75 -11.62
N ALA A 89 8.64 -5.08 -12.90
CA ALA A 89 8.09 -4.24 -13.94
C ALA A 89 7.12 -5.03 -14.82
N SER A 90 6.01 -4.41 -15.21
CA SER A 90 5.12 -5.01 -16.21
C SER A 90 5.73 -4.93 -17.61
N SER A 91 5.34 -5.87 -18.49
CA SER A 91 5.88 -6.04 -19.85
C SER A 91 5.39 -5.00 -20.87
N GLY A 92 4.97 -3.81 -20.45
CA GLY A 92 4.38 -2.80 -21.33
C GLY A 92 5.30 -2.45 -22.50
N THR A 93 4.95 -2.85 -23.73
CA THR A 93 5.77 -2.67 -24.94
C THR A 93 5.54 -1.34 -25.66
N THR A 94 4.41 -0.67 -25.41
CA THR A 94 4.01 0.57 -26.10
C THR A 94 3.95 1.80 -25.18
N GLY A 95 4.18 1.65 -23.87
CA GLY A 95 4.16 2.76 -22.92
C GLY A 95 5.04 2.51 -21.70
N LYS A 96 5.15 3.52 -20.81
CA LYS A 96 5.94 3.39 -19.57
C LYS A 96 5.44 2.17 -18.75
N PRO A 97 6.31 1.20 -18.44
CA PRO A 97 5.91 0.05 -17.65
C PRO A 97 5.56 0.49 -16.22
N ILE A 98 4.72 -0.29 -15.54
CA ILE A 98 4.46 -0.05 -14.13
C ILE A 98 5.58 -0.72 -13.35
N VAL A 99 6.28 0.06 -12.53
CA VAL A 99 7.36 -0.42 -11.66
C VAL A 99 6.86 -0.45 -10.23
N VAL A 100 7.09 -1.57 -9.55
CA VAL A 100 6.84 -1.73 -8.12
C VAL A 100 8.13 -2.14 -7.43
N GLY A 101 8.43 -1.49 -6.31
CA GLY A 101 9.59 -1.80 -5.48
C GLY A 101 9.17 -2.50 -4.19
N TYR A 102 10.04 -3.38 -3.71
CA TYR A 102 9.84 -4.13 -2.48
C TYR A 102 11.04 -3.94 -1.56
N THR A 103 10.77 -3.61 -0.31
CA THR A 103 11.74 -3.75 0.78
C THR A 103 11.90 -5.22 1.16
N ARG A 104 12.92 -5.53 1.98
CA ARG A 104 13.08 -6.89 2.52
C ARG A 104 11.85 -7.33 3.32
N LYS A 105 11.23 -6.42 4.06
CA LYS A 105 10.02 -6.68 4.84
C LYS A 105 8.83 -7.00 3.94
N ASP A 106 8.68 -6.27 2.82
CA ASP A 106 7.60 -6.52 1.88
C ASP A 106 7.70 -7.91 1.25
N LEU A 107 8.92 -8.36 0.93
CA LEU A 107 9.15 -9.71 0.43
C LEU A 107 8.82 -10.78 1.47
N SER A 108 9.12 -10.56 2.75
CA SER A 108 8.73 -11.47 3.84
C SER A 108 7.22 -11.55 4.00
N ILE A 109 6.52 -10.40 3.95
CA ILE A 109 5.05 -10.36 3.99
C ILE A 109 4.47 -11.09 2.78
N TRP A 110 5.01 -10.84 1.59
CA TRP A 110 4.52 -11.47 0.37
C TRP A 110 4.70 -13.00 0.41
N ALA A 111 5.86 -13.49 0.86
CA ALA A 111 6.09 -14.92 1.04
C ALA A 111 5.10 -15.56 2.04
N GLU A 112 4.83 -14.88 3.16
CA GLU A 112 3.88 -15.35 4.17
C GLU A 112 2.44 -15.38 3.64
N VAL A 113 2.02 -14.37 2.89
CA VAL A 113 0.68 -14.32 2.28
C VAL A 113 0.50 -15.43 1.25
N VAL A 114 1.50 -15.67 0.39
CA VAL A 114 1.47 -16.72 -0.64
C VAL A 114 1.47 -18.13 -0.03
N ALA A 115 2.01 -18.30 1.18
CA ALA A 115 2.01 -19.59 1.87
C ALA A 115 0.65 -19.99 2.48
N ARG A 116 -0.34 -19.08 2.51
CA ARG A 116 -1.72 -19.35 2.99
C ARG A 116 -2.63 -19.95 1.91
N CYS A 117 -2.10 -20.25 0.72
CA CYS A 117 -2.82 -20.77 -0.44
C CYS A 117 -2.80 -22.30 -0.49
#